data_AF-A0A971GL30-F1
#
_entry.id   AF-A0A971GL30-F1
#
_cell.length_a   1.000
_cell.length_b   1.000
_cell.length_c   1.000
_cell.angle_alpha   90.00
_cell.angle_beta   90.00
_cell.angle_gamma   90.00
#
_symmetry.space_group_name_H-M   'P 1'
#
loop_
_entity.id
_entity.type
_entity.pdbx_description
1 polymer ?
#
loop_
_entity_poly.entity_id
_entity_poly.type
_entity_poly.pdbx_seq_one_letter_code
_entity_poly.pdbx_strand_id
1 'polypeptide(L)'
;MDNNGQLTFSDDPLLNESSEIFQLISEGKFREAIKKTDHVMGVNPDYPGAVEAYRTAKFWFNREKEFRKLPEGKRTADFLMEEWASFDDYASLKEMKSSSAYKSAMRYVFFRAAEHYKLAFQSNQETDSRSDLLTNLGECFLRLREHRFAVETLEFARSSYRGSARLLFILGESYYHIDDLPKCLLYYREAFAVDPSEVDLSLVEAVPVKDIIKSINDSDRNFRDIREWIPVFGFLTDIFYVRRNLNKHQVETLKREVFNLENSLARLGLDEIESTNILPRMLNKYLWLLDYYEHQNTNPENTGQIRSRLISLDSELFSEYFRKPQHKRHF
;
A
#
# COMPACT_ATOMS: atom_id res chain seq x y z
N MET A 1 -31.22 -38.67 0.63
CA MET A 1 -29.94 -39.18 1.14
C MET A 1 -29.42 -40.16 0.11
N ASP A 2 -28.44 -39.76 -0.69
CA ASP A 2 -27.65 -40.71 -1.48
C ASP A 2 -26.40 -41.11 -0.69
N ASN A 3 -26.00 -42.36 -0.92
CA ASN A 3 -25.14 -43.20 -0.08
C ASN A 3 -23.65 -42.79 0.04
N ASN A 4 -23.30 -41.50 0.08
CA ASN A 4 -21.91 -41.09 0.27
C ASN A 4 -21.65 -39.78 1.03
N GLY A 5 -22.65 -39.16 1.66
CA GLY A 5 -22.42 -38.12 2.69
C GLY A 5 -21.62 -36.88 2.25
N GLN A 6 -21.35 -36.70 0.96
CA GLN A 6 -20.80 -35.48 0.40
C GLN A 6 -21.95 -34.51 0.12
N LEU A 7 -21.98 -33.41 0.85
CA LEU A 7 -22.76 -32.22 0.50
C LEU A 7 -22.27 -31.75 -0.88
N THR A 8 -23.07 -32.00 -1.93
CA THR A 8 -22.84 -31.39 -3.24
C THR A 8 -23.27 -29.93 -3.17
N PHE A 9 -22.50 -29.04 -3.82
CA PHE A 9 -22.79 -27.60 -3.96
C PHE A 9 -24.14 -27.28 -4.65
N SER A 10 -24.92 -28.30 -5.04
CA SER A 10 -26.19 -28.22 -5.75
C SER A 10 -27.43 -28.02 -4.88
N ASP A 11 -27.31 -28.16 -3.55
CA ASP A 11 -28.47 -28.35 -2.67
C ASP A 11 -28.77 -27.16 -1.73
N ASP A 12 -28.03 -26.05 -1.83
CA ASP A 12 -28.36 -24.82 -1.09
C ASP A 12 -29.30 -23.94 -1.93
N PRO A 13 -30.61 -23.90 -1.61
CA PRO A 13 -31.58 -23.12 -2.36
C PRO A 13 -31.31 -21.61 -2.30
N LEU A 14 -30.55 -21.13 -1.30
CA LEU A 14 -30.23 -19.72 -1.10
C LEU A 14 -28.90 -19.31 -1.76
N LEU A 15 -28.12 -20.25 -2.31
CA LEU A 15 -26.82 -19.96 -2.92
C LEU A 15 -26.93 -19.02 -4.14
N ASN A 16 -27.93 -19.26 -4.98
CA ASN A 16 -28.19 -18.41 -6.14
C ASN A 16 -28.62 -17.01 -5.71
N GLU A 17 -29.44 -16.92 -4.65
CA GLU A 17 -29.88 -15.63 -4.11
C GLU A 17 -28.72 -14.86 -3.46
N SER A 18 -27.86 -15.55 -2.73
CA SER A 18 -26.61 -15.00 -2.17
C SER A 18 -25.69 -14.45 -3.26
N SER A 19 -25.51 -15.20 -4.34
CA SER A 19 -24.72 -14.77 -5.50
C SER A 19 -25.32 -13.53 -6.16
N GLU A 20 -26.64 -13.49 -6.31
CA GLU A 20 -27.36 -12.35 -6.86
C GLU A 20 -27.21 -11.09 -5.99
N ILE A 21 -27.21 -11.22 -4.65
CA ILE A 21 -26.95 -10.09 -3.74
C ILE A 21 -25.59 -9.44 -4.04
N PHE A 22 -24.54 -10.25 -4.19
CA PHE A 22 -23.20 -9.73 -4.48
C PHE A 22 -23.10 -9.10 -5.88
N GLN A 23 -23.85 -9.63 -6.85
CA GLN A 23 -23.98 -9.00 -8.16
C GLN A 23 -24.66 -7.64 -8.07
N LEU A 24 -25.80 -7.54 -7.38
CA LEU A 24 -26.50 -6.27 -7.16
C LEU A 24 -25.61 -5.22 -6.48
N ILE A 25 -24.79 -5.63 -5.50
CA ILE A 25 -23.81 -4.73 -4.86
C ILE A 25 -22.75 -4.27 -5.88
N SER A 26 -22.22 -5.17 -6.71
CA SER A 26 -21.21 -4.82 -7.73
C SER A 26 -21.74 -3.90 -8.83
N GLU A 27 -23.05 -3.91 -9.07
CA GLU A 27 -23.74 -3.02 -10.01
C GLU A 27 -24.20 -1.70 -9.35
N GLY A 28 -24.02 -1.54 -8.03
CA GLY A 28 -24.47 -0.38 -7.26
C GLY A 28 -25.98 -0.34 -6.99
N LYS A 29 -26.70 -1.45 -7.20
CA LYS A 29 -28.14 -1.58 -6.93
C LYS A 29 -28.39 -1.88 -5.45
N PHE A 30 -27.87 -1.01 -4.57
CA PHE A 30 -27.86 -1.25 -3.13
C PHE A 30 -29.25 -1.42 -2.51
N ARG A 31 -30.25 -0.71 -3.01
CA ARG A 31 -31.64 -0.86 -2.53
C ARG A 31 -32.21 -2.24 -2.81
N GLU A 32 -31.91 -2.80 -3.98
CA GLU A 32 -32.35 -4.15 -4.36
C GLU A 32 -31.58 -5.20 -3.57
N ALA A 33 -30.27 -5.00 -3.40
CA ALA A 33 -29.43 -5.85 -2.55
C ALA A 33 -29.96 -5.92 -1.10
N ILE A 34 -30.39 -4.79 -0.51
CA ILE A 34 -31.01 -4.76 0.83
C ILE A 34 -32.26 -5.63 0.86
N LYS A 35 -33.20 -5.44 -0.07
CA LYS A 35 -34.46 -6.20 -0.12
C LYS A 35 -34.21 -7.71 -0.26
N LYS A 36 -33.27 -8.08 -1.14
CA LYS A 36 -32.90 -9.48 -1.37
C LYS A 36 -32.24 -10.09 -0.13
N THR A 37 -31.37 -9.32 0.54
CA THR A 37 -30.74 -9.75 1.79
C THR A 37 -31.75 -9.91 2.92
N ASP A 38 -32.72 -8.99 3.05
CA ASP A 38 -33.83 -9.11 4.02
C ASP A 38 -34.65 -10.38 3.79
N HIS A 39 -34.87 -10.76 2.52
CA HIS A 39 -35.56 -12.02 2.20
C HIS A 39 -34.73 -13.24 2.63
N VAL A 40 -33.44 -13.29 2.27
CA VAL A 40 -32.53 -14.37 2.66
C VAL A 40 -32.45 -14.51 4.19
N MET A 41 -32.28 -13.39 4.91
CA MET A 41 -32.25 -13.37 6.38
C MET A 41 -33.61 -13.75 7.00
N GLY A 42 -34.72 -13.48 6.32
CA GLY A 42 -36.04 -13.93 6.74
C GLY A 42 -36.24 -15.44 6.64
N VAL A 43 -35.57 -16.10 5.68
CA VAL A 43 -35.57 -17.56 5.51
C VAL A 43 -34.54 -18.22 6.44
N ASN A 44 -33.33 -17.67 6.50
CA ASN A 44 -32.23 -18.13 7.35
C ASN A 44 -31.45 -16.93 7.92
N PRO A 45 -31.71 -16.53 9.18
CA PRO A 45 -31.05 -15.39 9.82
C PRO A 45 -29.52 -15.51 9.91
N ASP A 46 -29.01 -16.74 9.98
CA ASP A 46 -27.59 -17.06 10.13
C ASP A 46 -26.93 -17.46 8.80
N TYR A 47 -27.58 -17.13 7.66
CA TYR A 47 -27.03 -17.45 6.35
C TYR A 47 -25.65 -16.76 6.16
N PRO A 48 -24.60 -17.51 5.80
CA PRO A 48 -23.24 -16.97 5.71
C PRO A 48 -23.14 -15.76 4.78
N GLY A 49 -22.55 -14.66 5.25
CA GLY A 49 -22.34 -13.46 4.46
C GLY A 49 -23.55 -12.52 4.35
N ALA A 50 -24.73 -12.92 4.82
CA ALA A 50 -25.95 -12.11 4.71
C ALA A 50 -25.86 -10.83 5.55
N VAL A 51 -25.32 -10.92 6.77
CA VAL A 51 -25.15 -9.76 7.66
C VAL A 51 -24.18 -8.75 7.05
N GLU A 52 -23.07 -9.22 6.50
CA GLU A 52 -22.05 -8.42 5.82
C GLU A 52 -22.60 -7.77 4.55
N ALA A 53 -23.39 -8.51 3.78
CA ALA A 53 -24.08 -7.99 2.60
C ALA A 53 -25.08 -6.89 2.96
N TYR A 54 -25.91 -7.11 3.98
CA TYR A 54 -26.86 -6.11 4.47
C TYR A 54 -26.16 -4.84 4.92
N ARG A 55 -25.14 -4.98 5.78
CA ARG A 55 -24.34 -3.85 6.28
C ARG A 55 -23.69 -3.06 5.15
N THR A 56 -23.10 -3.76 4.19
CA THR A 56 -22.45 -3.16 3.02
C THR A 56 -23.46 -2.40 2.16
N ALA A 57 -24.55 -3.06 1.75
CA ALA A 57 -25.57 -2.46 0.92
C ALA A 57 -26.25 -1.27 1.62
N LYS A 58 -26.52 -1.38 2.93
CA LYS A 58 -27.11 -0.29 3.72
C LYS A 58 -26.17 0.92 3.83
N PHE A 59 -24.88 0.69 4.05
CA PHE A 59 -23.88 1.75 4.13
C PHE A 59 -23.88 2.61 2.85
N TRP A 60 -23.81 1.97 1.69
CA TRP A 60 -23.74 2.66 0.40
C TRP A 60 -25.10 3.23 -0.06
N PHE A 61 -26.21 2.54 0.24
CA PHE A 61 -27.55 3.08 -0.03
C PHE A 61 -27.80 4.42 0.69
N ASN A 62 -27.33 4.57 1.93
CA ASN A 62 -27.50 5.81 2.69
C ASN A 62 -26.79 7.03 2.04
N ARG A 63 -25.79 6.78 1.18
CA ARG A 63 -25.00 7.81 0.46
C ARG A 63 -25.50 8.08 -0.95
N GLU A 64 -26.39 7.23 -1.48
CA GLU A 64 -26.88 7.32 -2.85
C GLU A 64 -27.51 8.69 -3.17
N LYS A 65 -28.20 9.28 -2.19
CA LYS A 65 -28.83 10.60 -2.34
C LYS A 65 -27.80 11.72 -2.52
N GLU A 66 -26.67 11.66 -1.85
CA GLU A 66 -25.61 12.65 -1.96
C GLU A 66 -24.84 12.44 -3.26
N PHE A 67 -24.48 11.19 -3.55
CA PHE A 67 -23.84 10.80 -4.80
C PHE A 67 -24.59 11.33 -6.04
N ARG A 68 -25.92 11.17 -6.09
CA ARG A 68 -26.75 11.63 -7.23
C ARG A 68 -26.78 13.15 -7.43
N LYS A 69 -26.38 13.94 -6.44
CA LYS A 69 -26.35 15.41 -6.53
C LYS A 69 -25.02 15.95 -7.05
N LEU A 70 -23.98 15.12 -7.03
CA LEU A 70 -22.64 15.55 -7.40
C LEU A 70 -22.50 15.62 -8.92
N PRO A 71 -21.72 16.59 -9.44
CA PRO A 71 -21.45 16.70 -10.86
C PRO A 71 -20.49 15.60 -11.32
N GLU A 72 -20.58 15.20 -12.59
CA GLU A 72 -19.60 14.28 -13.16
C GLU A 72 -18.18 14.86 -13.13
N GLY A 73 -17.20 14.00 -12.89
CA GLY A 73 -15.79 14.38 -12.86
C GLY A 73 -15.20 14.29 -11.45
N LYS A 74 -14.18 15.11 -11.19
CA LYS A 74 -13.26 14.90 -10.06
C LYS A 74 -13.96 14.90 -8.71
N ARG A 75 -14.91 15.82 -8.50
CA ARG A 75 -15.67 15.92 -7.24
C ARG A 75 -16.41 14.64 -6.88
N THR A 76 -17.01 13.96 -7.86
CA THR A 76 -17.70 12.69 -7.61
C THR A 76 -16.71 11.58 -7.32
N ALA A 77 -15.56 11.56 -8.01
CA ALA A 77 -14.52 10.58 -7.75
C ALA A 77 -13.93 10.75 -6.33
N ASP A 78 -13.57 11.98 -5.95
CA ASP A 78 -13.02 12.30 -4.62
C ASP A 78 -14.01 11.94 -3.50
N PHE A 79 -15.30 12.27 -3.66
CA PHE A 79 -16.36 11.84 -2.73
C PHE A 79 -16.41 10.31 -2.58
N LEU A 80 -16.36 9.56 -3.69
CA LEU A 80 -16.37 8.09 -3.63
C LEU A 80 -15.14 7.54 -2.90
N MET A 81 -13.97 8.16 -3.06
CA MET A 81 -12.74 7.76 -2.39
C MET A 81 -12.77 8.06 -0.89
N GLU A 82 -13.32 9.22 -0.48
CA GLU A 82 -13.52 9.59 0.92
C GLU A 82 -14.52 8.66 1.62
N GLU A 83 -15.64 8.36 0.96
CA GLU A 83 -16.62 7.42 1.49
C GLU A 83 -16.10 5.98 1.48
N TRP A 84 -15.21 5.63 0.55
CA TRP A 84 -14.51 4.35 0.59
C TRP A 84 -13.61 4.23 1.80
N ALA A 85 -12.81 5.26 2.13
CA ALA A 85 -11.97 5.24 3.33
C ALA A 85 -12.82 5.06 4.60
N SER A 86 -13.94 5.80 4.69
CA SER A 86 -14.91 5.65 5.78
C SER A 86 -15.53 4.25 5.84
N PHE A 87 -15.79 3.64 4.68
CA PHE A 87 -16.29 2.27 4.59
C PHE A 87 -15.24 1.23 4.98
N ASP A 88 -13.97 1.45 4.62
CA ASP A 88 -12.86 0.55 4.92
C ASP A 88 -12.60 0.47 6.43
N ASP A 89 -12.63 1.61 7.11
CA ASP A 89 -12.56 1.69 8.57
C ASP A 89 -13.74 0.96 9.23
N TYR A 90 -14.94 1.21 8.74
CA TYR A 90 -16.15 0.52 9.20
C TYR A 90 -16.06 -1.00 8.98
N ALA A 91 -15.60 -1.44 7.81
CA ALA A 91 -15.45 -2.85 7.47
C ALA A 91 -14.36 -3.52 8.31
N SER A 92 -13.28 -2.80 8.63
CA SER A 92 -12.24 -3.26 9.55
C SER A 92 -12.81 -3.52 10.94
N LEU A 93 -13.52 -2.54 11.51
CA LEU A 93 -14.15 -2.63 12.83
C LEU A 93 -15.20 -3.77 12.92
N LYS A 94 -15.80 -4.12 11.79
CA LYS A 94 -16.81 -5.19 11.69
C LYS A 94 -16.25 -6.51 11.17
N GLU A 95 -14.94 -6.62 10.97
CA GLU A 95 -14.26 -7.82 10.46
C GLU A 95 -14.78 -8.30 9.09
N MET A 96 -15.22 -7.35 8.25
CA MET A 96 -15.88 -7.62 6.97
C MET A 96 -14.94 -7.57 5.76
N LYS A 97 -13.66 -7.24 5.94
CA LYS A 97 -12.69 -7.03 4.84
C LYS A 97 -12.50 -8.26 3.93
N SER A 98 -12.67 -9.47 4.47
CA SER A 98 -12.55 -10.71 3.70
C SER A 98 -13.83 -11.09 2.93
N SER A 99 -14.96 -10.46 3.25
CA SER A 99 -16.29 -10.82 2.74
C SER A 99 -16.46 -10.55 1.25
N SER A 100 -17.33 -11.33 0.59
CA SER A 100 -17.71 -11.11 -0.80
C SER A 100 -18.43 -9.77 -0.99
N ALA A 101 -19.24 -9.35 0.00
CA ALA A 101 -19.91 -8.05 -0.03
C ALA A 101 -18.93 -6.88 -0.10
N TYR A 102 -17.89 -6.89 0.74
CA TYR A 102 -16.83 -5.89 0.72
C TYR A 102 -16.12 -5.84 -0.64
N LYS A 103 -15.77 -7.00 -1.20
CA LYS A 103 -15.12 -7.10 -2.53
C LYS A 103 -16.03 -6.59 -3.66
N SER A 104 -17.33 -6.88 -3.61
CA SER A 104 -18.30 -6.37 -4.58
C SER A 104 -18.45 -4.84 -4.50
N ALA A 105 -18.52 -4.30 -3.28
CA ALA A 105 -18.60 -2.85 -3.09
C ALA A 105 -17.31 -2.15 -3.55
N MET A 106 -16.14 -2.72 -3.22
CA MET A 106 -14.85 -2.24 -3.73
C MET A 106 -14.87 -2.11 -5.25
N ARG A 107 -15.24 -3.18 -5.96
CA ARG A 107 -15.30 -3.16 -7.44
C ARG A 107 -16.21 -2.05 -7.96
N TYR A 108 -17.42 -1.91 -7.41
CA TYR A 108 -18.32 -0.84 -7.82
C TYR A 108 -17.72 0.55 -7.59
N VAL A 109 -17.22 0.80 -6.38
CA VAL A 109 -16.76 2.14 -5.97
C VAL A 109 -15.54 2.56 -6.77
N PHE A 110 -14.53 1.70 -6.88
CA PHE A 110 -13.32 2.01 -7.64
C PHE A 110 -13.57 2.09 -9.14
N PHE A 111 -14.49 1.28 -9.69
CA PHE A 111 -14.89 1.42 -11.09
C PHE A 111 -15.54 2.78 -11.36
N ARG A 112 -16.50 3.19 -10.51
CA ARG A 112 -17.16 4.48 -10.63
C ARG A 112 -16.19 5.65 -10.42
N ALA A 113 -15.30 5.57 -9.44
CA ALA A 113 -14.28 6.58 -9.20
C ALA A 113 -13.33 6.70 -10.40
N ALA A 114 -12.87 5.58 -10.97
CA ALA A 114 -12.02 5.56 -12.15
C ALA A 114 -12.69 6.25 -13.36
N GLU A 115 -13.97 5.93 -13.64
CA GLU A 115 -14.72 6.59 -14.73
C GLU A 115 -14.79 8.10 -14.53
N HIS A 116 -15.10 8.56 -13.32
CA HIS A 116 -15.15 9.98 -13.02
C HIS A 116 -13.78 10.67 -13.06
N TYR A 117 -12.70 10.00 -12.65
CA TYR A 117 -11.34 10.52 -12.82
C TYR A 117 -10.92 10.61 -14.30
N LYS A 118 -11.27 9.62 -15.14
CA LYS A 118 -11.03 9.68 -16.59
C LYS A 118 -11.75 10.88 -17.21
N LEU A 119 -13.03 11.09 -16.87
CA LEU A 119 -13.82 12.24 -17.34
C LEU A 119 -13.20 13.57 -16.92
N ALA A 120 -12.76 13.67 -15.66
CA ALA A 120 -12.09 14.85 -15.14
C ALA A 120 -10.79 15.17 -15.88
N PHE A 121 -9.98 14.13 -16.16
CA PHE A 121 -8.75 14.26 -16.91
C PHE A 121 -8.99 14.72 -18.36
N GLN A 122 -9.96 14.10 -19.05
CA GLN A 122 -10.33 14.47 -20.43
C GLN A 122 -10.87 15.90 -20.53
N SER A 123 -11.58 16.34 -19.50
CA SER A 123 -12.17 17.68 -19.42
C SER A 123 -11.19 18.74 -18.90
N ASN A 124 -9.92 18.38 -18.66
CA ASN A 124 -8.89 19.25 -18.05
C ASN A 124 -9.37 19.94 -16.75
N GLN A 125 -10.16 19.25 -15.92
CA GLN A 125 -10.56 19.77 -14.62
C GLN A 125 -9.34 19.86 -13.68
N GLU A 126 -9.24 20.97 -12.94
CA GLU A 126 -8.30 21.18 -11.82
C GLU A 126 -6.84 20.79 -12.13
N THR A 127 -6.22 21.50 -13.08
CA THR A 127 -4.85 21.27 -13.55
C THR A 127 -3.79 21.22 -12.44
N ASP A 128 -3.99 21.97 -11.36
CA ASP A 128 -3.03 22.09 -10.26
C ASP A 128 -2.91 20.81 -9.42
N SER A 129 -3.96 19.97 -9.42
CA SER A 129 -4.03 18.69 -8.69
C SER A 129 -3.97 17.47 -9.61
N ARG A 130 -3.49 17.67 -10.84
CA ARG A 130 -3.44 16.61 -11.86
C ARG A 130 -2.63 15.38 -11.42
N SER A 131 -1.58 15.58 -10.62
CA SER A 131 -0.78 14.50 -10.03
C SER A 131 -1.62 13.60 -9.11
N ASP A 132 -2.40 14.22 -8.22
CA ASP A 132 -3.21 13.52 -7.22
C ASP A 132 -4.35 12.78 -7.90
N LEU A 133 -4.99 13.41 -8.90
CA LEU A 133 -5.99 12.78 -9.75
C LEU A 133 -5.43 11.51 -10.40
N LEU A 134 -4.27 11.59 -11.04
CA LEU A 134 -3.68 10.44 -11.72
C LEU A 134 -3.22 9.36 -10.74
N THR A 135 -2.74 9.76 -9.56
CA THR A 135 -2.36 8.82 -8.49
C THR A 135 -3.59 8.06 -7.98
N ASN A 136 -4.71 8.76 -7.74
CA ASN A 136 -5.97 8.14 -7.33
C ASN A 136 -6.54 7.24 -8.44
N LEU A 137 -6.45 7.65 -9.71
CA LEU A 137 -6.84 6.82 -10.85
C LEU A 137 -5.98 5.55 -10.94
N GLY A 138 -4.67 5.67 -10.72
CA GLY A 138 -3.75 4.54 -10.65
C GLY A 138 -4.09 3.57 -9.52
N GLU A 139 -4.45 4.07 -8.33
CA GLU A 139 -4.95 3.22 -7.24
C GLU A 139 -6.24 2.50 -7.61
N CYS A 140 -7.18 3.19 -8.27
CA CYS A 140 -8.40 2.56 -8.75
C CYS A 140 -8.08 1.38 -9.67
N PHE A 141 -7.19 1.57 -10.65
CA PHE A 141 -6.75 0.49 -11.54
C PHE A 141 -6.06 -0.65 -10.79
N LEU A 142 -5.21 -0.35 -9.81
CA LEU A 142 -4.56 -1.37 -8.97
C LEU A 142 -5.61 -2.26 -8.28
N ARG A 143 -6.59 -1.65 -7.60
CA ARG A 143 -7.65 -2.37 -6.87
C ARG A 143 -8.63 -3.10 -7.79
N LEU A 144 -8.83 -2.61 -9.00
CA LEU A 144 -9.61 -3.28 -10.05
C LEU A 144 -8.86 -4.40 -10.76
N ARG A 145 -7.59 -4.65 -10.41
CA ARG A 145 -6.69 -5.62 -11.08
C ARG A 145 -6.37 -5.26 -12.53
N GLU A 146 -6.50 -3.98 -12.88
CA GLU A 146 -6.14 -3.40 -14.17
C GLU A 146 -4.68 -2.92 -14.16
N HIS A 147 -3.76 -3.82 -13.81
CA HIS A 147 -2.37 -3.48 -13.46
C HIS A 147 -1.59 -2.76 -14.56
N ARG A 148 -1.85 -3.08 -15.84
CA ARG A 148 -1.22 -2.39 -16.97
C ARG A 148 -1.65 -0.93 -17.06
N PHE A 149 -2.95 -0.64 -16.90
CA PHE A 149 -3.45 0.73 -16.88
C PHE A 149 -2.95 1.50 -15.66
N ALA A 150 -2.79 0.84 -14.51
CA ALA A 150 -2.17 1.44 -13.33
C ALA A 150 -0.73 1.91 -13.65
N VAL A 151 0.10 1.02 -14.22
CA VAL A 151 1.48 1.35 -14.61
C VAL A 151 1.53 2.50 -15.60
N GLU A 152 0.75 2.45 -16.69
CA GLU A 152 0.73 3.49 -17.72
C GLU A 152 0.33 4.85 -17.14
N THR A 153 -0.72 4.88 -16.31
CA THR A 153 -1.24 6.10 -15.68
C THR A 153 -0.23 6.70 -14.71
N LEU A 154 0.40 5.87 -13.89
CA LEU A 154 1.33 6.32 -12.84
C LEU A 154 2.70 6.71 -13.40
N GLU A 155 3.21 6.03 -14.44
CA GLU A 155 4.42 6.49 -15.14
C GLU A 155 4.18 7.84 -15.83
N PHE A 156 2.98 8.04 -16.42
CA PHE A 156 2.59 9.33 -16.96
C PHE A 156 2.58 10.41 -15.88
N ALA A 157 1.97 10.15 -14.72
CA ALA A 157 1.99 11.07 -13.57
C ALA A 157 3.41 11.38 -13.10
N ARG A 158 4.25 10.35 -12.95
CA ARG A 158 5.64 10.47 -12.48
C ARG A 158 6.52 11.31 -13.40
N SER A 159 6.25 11.30 -14.70
CA SER A 159 7.00 12.12 -15.67
C SER A 159 6.94 13.62 -15.34
N SER A 160 5.84 14.05 -14.72
CA SER A 160 5.57 15.42 -14.32
C SER A 160 5.80 15.66 -12.81
N TYR A 161 5.68 14.63 -11.98
CA TYR A 161 5.78 14.74 -10.51
C TYR A 161 6.61 13.58 -9.91
N ARG A 162 7.87 13.84 -9.56
CA ARG A 162 8.86 12.80 -9.22
C ARG A 162 8.98 12.47 -7.72
N GLY A 163 8.10 12.99 -6.86
CA GLY A 163 8.35 13.06 -5.42
C GLY A 163 7.25 12.54 -4.49
N SER A 164 6.23 11.82 -4.99
CA SER A 164 5.20 11.24 -4.11
C SER A 164 5.56 9.80 -3.74
N ALA A 165 5.66 9.52 -2.44
CA ALA A 165 5.91 8.18 -1.94
C ALA A 165 4.72 7.27 -2.24
N ARG A 166 3.48 7.77 -2.06
CA ARG A 166 2.26 7.04 -2.43
C ARG A 166 2.24 6.63 -3.90
N LEU A 167 2.57 7.55 -4.83
CA LEU A 167 2.65 7.23 -6.26
C LEU A 167 3.64 6.11 -6.53
N LEU A 168 4.87 6.23 -6.01
CA LEU A 168 5.94 5.25 -6.22
C LEU A 168 5.55 3.89 -5.64
N PHE A 169 4.91 3.88 -4.47
CA PHE A 169 4.41 2.66 -3.85
C PHE A 169 3.39 1.93 -4.74
N ILE A 170 2.34 2.62 -5.17
CA ILE A 170 1.29 2.03 -6.03
C ILE A 170 1.92 1.55 -7.36
N LEU A 171 2.88 2.30 -7.90
CA LEU A 171 3.60 1.90 -9.12
C LEU A 171 4.43 0.63 -8.89
N GLY A 172 5.14 0.52 -7.76
CA GLY A 172 5.89 -0.67 -7.38
C GLY A 172 4.99 -1.91 -7.26
N GLU A 173 3.85 -1.77 -6.59
CA GLU A 173 2.86 -2.84 -6.46
C GLU A 173 2.23 -3.21 -7.82
N SER A 174 1.99 -2.24 -8.68
CA SER A 174 1.49 -2.50 -10.04
C SER A 174 2.51 -3.27 -10.89
N TYR A 175 3.81 -2.96 -10.75
CA TYR A 175 4.88 -3.68 -11.43
C TYR A 175 5.04 -5.12 -10.94
N TYR A 176 4.79 -5.39 -9.66
CA TYR A 176 4.76 -6.75 -9.13
C TYR A 176 3.72 -7.61 -9.87
N HIS A 177 2.52 -7.09 -10.08
CA HIS A 177 1.43 -7.81 -10.75
C HIS A 177 1.59 -7.98 -12.27
N ILE A 178 2.56 -7.30 -12.90
CA ILE A 178 2.93 -7.52 -14.30
C ILE A 178 4.29 -8.21 -14.44
N ASP A 179 4.74 -8.88 -13.38
CA ASP A 179 5.96 -9.70 -13.33
C ASP A 179 7.28 -8.92 -13.58
N ASP A 180 7.31 -7.60 -13.36
CA ASP A 180 8.53 -6.78 -13.43
C ASP A 180 9.08 -6.55 -12.01
N LEU A 181 9.60 -7.63 -11.42
CA LEU A 181 10.13 -7.62 -10.06
C LEU A 181 11.24 -6.58 -9.85
N PRO A 182 12.20 -6.38 -10.77
CA PRO A 182 13.24 -5.36 -10.59
C PRO A 182 12.66 -3.95 -10.41
N LYS A 183 11.68 -3.55 -11.24
CA LYS A 183 11.04 -2.24 -11.07
C LYS A 183 10.17 -2.17 -9.83
N CYS A 184 9.44 -3.24 -9.49
CA CYS A 184 8.71 -3.35 -8.23
C CYS A 184 9.63 -2.97 -7.05
N LEU A 185 10.76 -3.67 -6.90
CA LEU A 185 11.69 -3.45 -5.79
C LEU A 185 12.33 -2.06 -5.81
N LEU A 186 12.67 -1.55 -7.00
CA LEU A 186 13.18 -0.19 -7.14
C LEU A 186 12.17 0.84 -6.61
N TYR A 187 10.92 0.76 -7.05
CA TYR A 187 9.90 1.74 -6.69
C TYR A 187 9.48 1.64 -5.23
N TYR A 188 9.42 0.43 -4.66
CA TYR A 188 9.23 0.24 -3.24
C TYR A 188 10.34 0.90 -2.42
N ARG A 189 11.60 0.63 -2.78
CA ARG A 189 12.76 1.23 -2.12
C ARG A 189 12.73 2.75 -2.19
N GLU A 190 12.32 3.33 -3.32
CA GLU A 190 12.17 4.77 -3.47
C GLU A 190 11.01 5.34 -2.64
N ALA A 191 9.85 4.68 -2.62
CA ALA A 191 8.70 5.12 -1.84
C ALA A 191 9.04 5.27 -0.36
N PHE A 192 9.66 4.24 0.24
CA PHE A 192 10.11 4.28 1.63
C PHE A 192 11.30 5.23 1.88
N ALA A 193 12.03 5.65 0.84
CA ALA A 193 13.09 6.65 0.99
C ALA A 193 12.56 8.09 0.97
N VAL A 194 11.42 8.32 0.31
CA VAL A 194 10.75 9.61 0.21
C VAL A 194 9.96 9.89 1.49
N ASP A 195 8.93 9.10 1.76
CA ASP A 195 8.09 9.22 2.96
C ASP A 195 7.39 7.89 3.26
N PRO A 196 7.90 7.10 4.22
CA PRO A 196 7.25 5.86 4.66
C PRO A 196 5.81 6.03 5.14
N SER A 197 5.43 7.20 5.65
CA SER A 197 4.12 7.42 6.26
C SER A 197 2.97 7.49 5.24
N GLU A 198 3.29 7.80 3.98
CA GLU A 198 2.34 7.78 2.85
C GLU A 198 2.09 6.38 2.29
N VAL A 199 2.86 5.38 2.71
CA VAL A 199 2.72 4.00 2.21
C VAL A 199 1.60 3.28 2.97
N ASP A 200 0.59 2.84 2.24
CA ASP A 200 -0.50 2.01 2.76
C ASP A 200 -0.11 0.53 2.71
N LEU A 201 0.33 -0.01 3.84
CA LEU A 201 0.73 -1.42 3.94
C LEU A 201 -0.42 -2.40 3.69
N SER A 202 -1.68 -1.97 3.77
CA SER A 202 -2.83 -2.84 3.48
C SER A 202 -2.94 -3.23 2.00
N LEU A 203 -2.28 -2.46 1.13
CA LEU A 203 -2.21 -2.71 -0.32
C LEU A 203 -1.04 -3.58 -0.75
N VAL A 204 -0.12 -3.93 0.16
CA VAL A 204 1.06 -4.74 -0.18
C VAL A 204 0.65 -6.19 -0.46
N GLU A 205 0.76 -6.63 -1.70
CA GLU A 205 0.67 -8.03 -2.10
C GLU A 205 2.02 -8.63 -2.49
N ALA A 206 2.98 -7.80 -2.92
CA ALA A 206 4.34 -8.19 -3.27
C ALA A 206 5.02 -9.05 -2.18
N VAL A 207 5.24 -10.34 -2.49
CA VAL A 207 5.83 -11.32 -1.56
C VAL A 207 7.15 -10.84 -0.94
N PRO A 208 8.13 -10.30 -1.69
CA PRO A 208 9.39 -9.84 -1.08
C PRO A 208 9.18 -8.74 -0.03
N VAL A 209 8.21 -7.84 -0.23
CA VAL A 209 7.91 -6.79 0.75
C VAL A 209 7.20 -7.37 1.97
N LYS A 210 6.32 -8.37 1.78
CA LYS A 210 5.73 -9.13 2.89
C LYS A 210 6.79 -9.86 3.71
N ASP A 211 7.83 -10.39 3.08
CA ASP A 211 8.94 -11.06 3.78
C ASP A 211 9.75 -10.07 4.62
N ILE A 212 9.93 -8.83 4.15
CA ILE A 212 10.49 -7.75 4.98
C ILE A 212 9.60 -7.46 6.18
N ILE A 213 8.30 -7.24 5.97
CA ILE A 213 7.33 -6.95 7.04
C ILE A 213 7.31 -8.09 8.06
N LYS A 214 7.34 -9.34 7.60
CA LYS A 214 7.44 -10.52 8.45
C LYS A 214 8.74 -10.51 9.26
N SER A 215 9.88 -10.21 8.65
CA SER A 215 11.17 -10.12 9.36
C SER A 215 11.18 -9.06 10.46
N ILE A 216 10.46 -7.96 10.25
CA ILE A 216 10.27 -6.92 11.27
C ILE A 216 9.39 -7.45 12.40
N ASN A 217 8.24 -8.04 12.07
CA ASN A 217 7.29 -8.57 13.08
C ASN A 217 7.85 -9.75 13.88
N ASP A 218 8.74 -10.54 13.28
CA ASP A 218 9.42 -11.67 13.93
C ASP A 218 10.59 -11.21 14.82
N SER A 219 10.93 -9.91 14.81
CA SER A 219 11.94 -9.36 15.73
C SER A 219 11.32 -9.05 17.09
N ASP A 220 12.07 -9.26 18.18
CA ASP A 220 11.64 -8.98 19.55
C ASP A 220 11.60 -7.46 19.87
N ARG A 221 11.58 -6.60 18.85
CA ARG A 221 11.66 -5.14 18.97
C ARG A 221 10.29 -4.50 18.83
N ASN A 222 10.02 -3.51 19.68
CA ASN A 222 8.82 -2.70 19.58
C ASN A 222 9.07 -1.50 18.65
N PHE A 223 8.40 -1.47 17.50
CA PHE A 223 8.53 -0.38 16.54
C PHE A 223 7.35 0.58 16.63
N ARG A 224 7.63 1.89 16.73
CA ARG A 224 6.60 2.94 16.66
C ARG A 224 5.83 2.91 15.34
N ASP A 225 6.56 2.84 14.23
CA ASP A 225 5.99 2.68 12.89
C ASP A 225 6.87 1.74 12.08
N ILE A 226 6.35 0.55 11.78
CA ILE A 226 7.08 -0.47 11.01
C ILE A 226 7.48 0.02 9.62
N ARG A 227 6.74 0.98 9.03
CA ARG A 227 7.02 1.51 7.68
C ARG A 227 8.40 2.14 7.59
N GLU A 228 8.84 2.77 8.67
CA GLU A 228 10.14 3.44 8.74
C GLU A 228 11.30 2.44 8.79
N TRP A 229 11.03 1.22 9.27
CA TRP A 229 12.02 0.14 9.38
C TRP A 229 12.10 -0.75 8.14
N ILE A 230 11.07 -0.77 7.28
CA ILE A 230 11.07 -1.51 6.01
C ILE A 230 12.32 -1.25 5.16
N PRO A 231 12.79 -0.01 4.91
CA PRO A 231 13.99 0.20 4.11
C PRO A 231 15.27 -0.31 4.78
N VAL A 232 15.33 -0.34 6.12
CA VAL A 232 16.47 -0.89 6.87
C VAL A 232 16.49 -2.40 6.74
N PHE A 233 15.37 -3.07 7.05
CA PHE A 233 15.28 -4.52 6.95
C PHE A 233 15.38 -5.00 5.51
N GLY A 234 14.82 -4.27 4.54
CA GLY A 234 14.96 -4.57 3.12
C GLY A 234 16.40 -4.54 2.62
N PHE A 235 17.27 -3.73 3.24
CA PHE A 235 18.71 -3.77 2.99
C PHE A 235 19.38 -4.97 3.68
N LEU A 236 19.01 -5.25 4.94
CA LEU A 236 19.59 -6.34 5.73
C LEU A 236 19.26 -7.73 5.15
N THR A 237 18.08 -7.89 4.55
CA THR A 237 17.62 -9.11 3.89
C THR A 237 18.03 -9.20 2.41
N ASP A 238 18.76 -8.21 1.89
CA ASP A 238 19.16 -8.09 0.47
C ASP A 238 17.98 -8.01 -0.52
N ILE A 239 16.75 -7.76 -0.04
CA ILE A 239 15.55 -7.63 -0.89
C ILE A 239 15.58 -6.33 -1.69
N PHE A 240 16.09 -5.23 -1.12
CA PHE A 240 16.24 -3.94 -1.80
C PHE A 240 17.58 -3.79 -2.56
N TYR A 241 17.99 -4.86 -3.25
CA TYR A 241 19.22 -4.91 -4.04
C TYR A 241 19.18 -4.05 -5.32
N VAL A 242 17.97 -3.75 -5.84
CA VAL A 242 17.81 -2.93 -7.05
C VAL A 242 18.04 -1.46 -6.71
N ARG A 243 18.99 -0.84 -7.41
CA ARG A 243 19.45 0.53 -7.12
C ARG A 243 19.36 1.40 -8.36
N ARG A 244 19.18 2.70 -8.15
CA ARG A 244 19.44 3.72 -9.18
C ARG A 244 20.62 4.60 -8.81
N ASN A 245 21.19 5.24 -9.82
CA ASN A 245 22.22 6.24 -9.60
C ASN A 245 21.63 7.49 -8.93
N LEU A 246 22.36 8.01 -7.94
CA LEU A 246 22.10 9.29 -7.31
C LEU A 246 22.87 10.39 -8.06
N ASN A 247 22.23 11.54 -8.23
CA ASN A 247 22.95 12.71 -8.71
C ASN A 247 23.66 13.44 -7.55
N LYS A 248 24.60 14.34 -7.88
CA LYS A 248 25.40 15.07 -6.87
C LYS A 248 24.52 15.83 -5.86
N HIS A 249 23.46 16.49 -6.34
CA HIS A 249 22.54 17.24 -5.48
C HIS A 249 21.84 16.32 -4.46
N GLN A 250 21.36 15.15 -4.90
CA GLN A 250 20.73 14.15 -4.02
C GLN A 250 21.70 13.66 -2.94
N VAL A 251 22.96 13.40 -3.29
CA VAL A 251 23.98 12.98 -2.32
C VAL A 251 24.24 14.08 -1.28
N GLU A 252 24.35 15.34 -1.70
CA GLU A 252 24.54 16.46 -0.77
C GLU A 252 23.31 16.72 0.11
N THR A 253 22.09 16.51 -0.42
CA THR A 253 20.86 16.53 0.38
C THR A 253 20.88 15.42 1.43
N LEU A 254 21.20 14.18 1.06
CA LEU A 254 21.29 13.05 1.99
C LEU A 254 22.28 13.31 3.12
N LYS A 255 23.49 13.82 2.82
CA LYS A 255 24.48 14.17 3.85
C LYS A 255 23.96 15.20 4.84
N ARG A 256 23.26 16.23 4.34
CA ARG A 256 22.67 17.29 5.17
C ARG A 256 21.57 16.76 6.07
N GLU A 257 20.70 15.90 5.52
CA GLU A 257 19.64 15.23 6.28
C GLU A 257 20.22 14.35 7.39
N VAL A 258 21.24 13.55 7.09
CA VAL A 258 21.97 12.75 8.08
C VAL A 258 22.52 13.63 9.20
N PHE A 259 23.23 14.71 8.87
CA PHE A 259 23.77 15.64 9.86
C PHE A 259 22.67 16.24 10.77
N ASN A 260 21.53 16.62 10.18
CA ASN A 260 20.40 17.16 10.95
C ASN A 260 19.78 16.10 11.87
N LEU A 261 19.64 14.86 11.41
CA LEU A 261 19.13 13.74 12.20
C LEU A 261 20.09 13.39 13.34
N GLU A 262 21.40 13.38 13.10
CA GLU A 262 22.41 13.15 14.15
C GLU A 262 22.33 14.22 15.25
N ASN A 263 22.25 15.49 14.86
CA ASN A 263 22.11 16.59 15.81
C ASN A 263 20.81 16.52 16.60
N SER A 264 19.73 16.03 15.98
CA SER A 264 18.45 15.84 16.64
C SER A 264 18.55 14.68 17.63
N LEU A 265 19.11 13.55 17.23
CA LEU A 265 19.32 12.38 18.07
C LEU A 265 20.20 12.69 19.29
N ALA A 266 21.27 13.46 19.12
CA ALA A 266 22.19 13.83 20.19
C ALA A 266 21.55 14.71 21.29
N ARG A 267 20.39 15.31 21.02
CA ARG A 267 19.64 16.14 21.97
C ARG A 267 18.56 15.37 22.73
N LEU A 268 18.30 14.11 22.35
CA LEU A 268 17.22 13.29 22.91
C LEU A 268 17.77 12.29 23.93
N GLY A 269 16.98 12.03 24.95
CA GLY A 269 17.18 10.88 25.85
C GLY A 269 16.78 9.56 25.19
N LEU A 270 17.17 8.42 25.79
CA LEU A 270 16.85 7.09 25.27
C LEU A 270 15.34 6.87 25.07
N ASP A 271 14.54 7.17 26.09
CA ASP A 271 13.08 7.01 26.04
C ASP A 271 12.44 7.88 24.93
N GLU A 272 13.00 9.07 24.70
CA GLU A 272 12.53 9.97 23.64
C GLU A 272 12.89 9.44 22.26
N ILE A 273 14.09 8.85 22.10
CA ILE A 273 14.52 8.23 20.84
C ILE A 273 13.55 7.10 20.46
N GLU A 274 13.26 6.20 21.40
CA GLU A 274 12.30 5.09 21.20
C GLU A 274 10.90 5.60 20.87
N SER A 275 10.54 6.77 21.41
CA SER A 275 9.28 7.43 21.11
C SER A 275 9.26 8.06 19.71
N THR A 276 10.35 8.08 18.92
CA THR A 276 10.44 8.75 17.60
C THR A 276 10.85 7.80 16.47
N ASN A 277 10.71 8.25 15.22
CA ASN A 277 11.21 7.55 14.04
C ASN A 277 12.57 8.10 13.55
N ILE A 278 13.30 8.85 14.37
CA ILE A 278 14.58 9.49 13.96
C ILE A 278 15.64 8.43 13.64
N LEU A 279 15.75 7.39 14.45
CA LEU A 279 16.72 6.32 14.27
C LEU A 279 16.54 5.58 12.92
N PRO A 280 15.39 4.97 12.60
CA PRO A 280 15.23 4.26 11.32
C PRO A 280 15.40 5.17 10.10
N ARG A 281 14.95 6.43 10.17
CA ARG A 281 15.17 7.41 9.10
C ARG A 281 16.66 7.66 8.88
N MET A 282 17.42 7.87 9.95
CA MET A 282 18.85 8.10 9.85
C MET A 282 19.59 6.86 9.31
N LEU A 283 19.24 5.67 9.80
CA LEU A 283 19.79 4.40 9.30
C LEU A 283 19.55 4.27 7.79
N ASN A 284 18.31 4.46 7.32
CA ASN A 284 17.98 4.44 5.90
C ASN A 284 18.86 5.39 5.07
N LYS A 285 19.03 6.64 5.52
CA LYS A 285 19.86 7.63 4.80
C LYS A 285 21.34 7.22 4.75
N TYR A 286 21.88 6.65 5.83
CA TYR A 286 23.22 6.06 5.80
C TYR A 286 23.33 4.90 4.82
N LEU A 287 22.31 4.03 4.73
CA LEU A 287 22.30 2.91 3.79
C LEU A 287 22.30 3.38 2.33
N TRP A 288 21.60 4.47 2.00
CA TRP A 288 21.70 5.10 0.68
C TRP A 288 23.10 5.66 0.38
N LEU A 289 23.74 6.31 1.36
CA LEU A 289 25.12 6.79 1.21
C LEU A 289 26.11 5.62 1.10
N LEU A 290 25.89 4.54 1.83
CA LEU A 290 26.69 3.33 1.76
C LEU A 290 26.64 2.73 0.36
N ASP A 291 25.43 2.51 -0.18
CA ASP A 291 25.24 2.02 -1.55
C ASP A 291 25.91 2.92 -2.59
N TYR A 292 25.83 4.26 -2.41
CA TYR A 292 26.49 5.20 -3.30
C TYR A 292 28.02 5.04 -3.29
N TYR A 293 28.63 4.96 -2.10
CA TYR A 293 30.08 4.83 -1.95
C TYR A 293 30.61 3.41 -2.18
N GLU A 294 29.75 2.40 -2.23
CA GLU A 294 30.14 1.04 -2.60
C GLU A 294 30.04 0.83 -4.12
N HIS A 295 28.97 1.30 -4.76
CA HIS A 295 28.61 0.89 -6.12
C HIS A 295 28.68 1.98 -7.19
N GLN A 296 28.58 3.27 -6.82
CA GLN A 296 28.54 4.36 -7.81
C GLN A 296 29.80 5.24 -7.78
N ASN A 297 30.28 5.62 -6.61
CA ASN A 297 31.46 6.45 -6.42
C ASN A 297 32.36 5.82 -5.35
N THR A 298 33.02 4.72 -5.73
CA THR A 298 33.74 3.85 -4.81
C THR A 298 34.73 4.62 -3.93
N ASN A 299 34.46 4.67 -2.62
CA ASN A 299 35.32 5.33 -1.64
C ASN A 299 35.42 4.47 -0.36
N PRO A 300 36.50 3.67 -0.22
CA PRO A 300 36.67 2.77 0.92
C PRO A 300 36.68 3.46 2.28
N GLU A 301 37.18 4.69 2.36
CA GLU A 301 37.24 5.47 3.59
C GLU A 301 35.83 5.84 4.05
N ASN A 302 35.01 6.43 3.17
CA ASN A 302 33.62 6.76 3.47
C ASN A 302 32.79 5.50 3.78
N THR A 303 32.97 4.42 3.01
CA THR A 303 32.33 3.14 3.29
C THR A 303 32.68 2.62 4.69
N GLY A 304 33.96 2.67 5.08
CA GLY A 304 34.43 2.25 6.40
C GLY A 304 33.85 3.11 7.53
N GLN A 305 33.80 4.43 7.35
CA GLN A 305 33.20 5.37 8.31
C GLN A 305 31.70 5.11 8.49
N ILE A 306 30.96 4.94 7.39
CA ILE A 306 29.51 4.69 7.45
C ILE A 306 29.22 3.34 8.12
N ARG A 307 29.94 2.27 7.79
CA ARG A 307 29.79 0.97 8.45
C ARG A 307 30.04 1.05 9.96
N SER A 308 31.12 1.73 10.36
CA SER A 308 31.45 1.95 11.77
C SER A 308 30.34 2.73 12.48
N ARG A 309 29.77 3.74 11.80
CA ARG A 309 28.68 4.53 12.34
C ARG A 309 27.40 3.71 12.50
N LEU A 310 27.00 2.94 11.50
CA LEU A 310 25.85 2.03 11.57
C LEU A 310 25.98 1.04 12.75
N ILE A 311 27.16 0.44 12.95
CA ILE A 311 27.43 -0.44 14.11
C ILE A 311 27.31 0.32 15.43
N SER A 312 27.78 1.57 15.50
CA SER A 312 27.66 2.38 16.73
C SER A 312 26.21 2.76 17.07
N LEU A 313 25.36 2.88 16.05
CA LEU A 313 23.95 3.23 16.20
C LEU A 313 23.11 2.01 16.58
N ASP A 314 23.41 0.86 15.98
CA ASP A 314 22.70 -0.38 16.24
C ASP A 314 23.63 -1.59 16.04
N SER A 315 24.32 -1.97 17.12
CA SER A 315 25.32 -3.04 17.05
C SER A 315 24.68 -4.41 16.82
N GLU A 316 23.47 -4.63 17.32
CA GLU A 316 22.71 -5.85 17.16
C GLU A 316 22.36 -6.10 15.69
N LEU A 317 21.88 -5.07 14.98
CA LEU A 317 21.54 -5.20 13.56
C LEU A 317 22.78 -5.34 12.66
N PHE A 318 23.82 -4.53 12.89
CA PHE A 318 24.88 -4.34 11.88
C PHE A 318 26.16 -5.12 12.14
N SER A 319 26.47 -5.51 13.38
CA SER A 319 27.77 -6.16 13.68
C SER A 319 27.93 -7.50 12.96
N GLU A 320 26.92 -8.36 13.04
CA GLU A 320 26.96 -9.66 12.36
C GLU A 320 26.81 -9.49 10.85
N TYR A 321 25.92 -8.58 10.41
CA TYR A 321 25.69 -8.29 9.00
C TYR A 321 27.01 -7.92 8.29
N PHE A 322 27.80 -7.01 8.84
CA PHE A 322 29.07 -6.60 8.21
C PHE A 322 30.23 -7.59 8.39
N ARG A 323 30.15 -8.53 9.34
CA ARG A 323 31.14 -9.62 9.47
C ARG A 323 31.00 -10.69 8.39
N LYS A 324 29.79 -10.93 7.88
CA LYS A 324 29.54 -11.95 6.83
C LYS A 324 30.09 -11.49 5.47
N PRO A 325 30.91 -12.28 4.76
CA PRO A 325 31.41 -11.92 3.43
C PRO A 325 30.26 -11.76 2.41
N GLN A 326 30.37 -10.77 1.52
CA GLN A 326 29.31 -10.36 0.58
C GLN A 326 28.79 -11.51 -0.32
N HIS A 327 29.62 -12.49 -0.67
CA HIS A 327 29.24 -13.61 -1.55
C HIS A 327 28.28 -14.65 -0.95
N LYS A 328 27.96 -14.58 0.35
CA LYS A 328 26.98 -15.48 0.99
C LYS A 328 25.60 -14.84 1.21
N ARG A 329 25.35 -13.66 0.62
CA ARG A 329 24.15 -12.85 0.87
C ARG A 329 23.04 -13.05 -0.18
N HIS A 330 23.29 -13.84 -1.22
CA HIS A 330 22.30 -14.25 -2.22
C HIS A 330 21.87 -15.69 -1.97
N PHE A 331 20.96 -15.91 -1.01
CA PHE A 331 20.22 -17.17 -0.89
C PHE A 331 18.82 -16.91 -0.40
#